data_AF-A0A3N5F342-F1
#
_entry.id   AF-A0A3N5F342-F1
#
_cell.length_a   1.000
_cell.length_b   1.000
_cell.length_c   1.000
_cell.angle_alpha   90.00
_cell.angle_beta   90.00
_cell.angle_gamma   90.00
#
_symmetry.space_group_name_H-M   'P 1'
#
loop_
_entity.id
_entity.type
_entity.pdbx_description
1 polymer ?
#
loop_
_entity_poly.entity_id
_entity_poly.type
_entity_poly.pdbx_seq_one_letter_code
_entity_poly.pdbx_strand_id
1 'polypeptide(L)' 'SNLSVTWASDDELVATVIGGVVTGVAAGTCTITVTTVDGSFTDTCDVTVTA' A
#
# COMPACT_ATOMS: atom_id res chain seq x y z
N SER A 1 5.42 -10.73 20.55
CA SER A 1 4.84 -9.50 19.96
C SER A 1 4.26 -9.88 18.62
N ASN A 2 3.03 -9.49 18.35
CA ASN A 2 2.45 -9.60 17.01
C ASN A 2 2.44 -8.19 16.41
N LEU A 3 3.35 -7.90 15.48
CA LEU A 3 3.40 -6.62 14.76
C LEU A 3 2.45 -6.68 13.57
N SER A 4 1.16 -6.90 13.83
CA SER A 4 0.16 -6.91 12.77
C SER A 4 -0.05 -5.50 12.23
N VAL A 5 -0.09 -5.39 10.91
CA VAL A 5 -0.36 -4.16 10.18
C VAL A 5 -1.44 -4.42 9.13
N THR A 6 -2.12 -3.36 8.72
CA THR A 6 -3.04 -3.33 7.57
C THR A 6 -2.43 -2.49 6.46
N TRP A 7 -2.77 -2.82 5.22
CA TRP A 7 -2.27 -2.15 4.03
C TRP A 7 -3.45 -1.69 3.17
N ALA A 8 -3.32 -0.55 2.52
CA ALA A 8 -4.29 -0.04 1.57
C ALA A 8 -3.58 0.69 0.42
N SER A 9 -4.19 0.63 -0.77
CA SER A 9 -3.86 1.50 -1.91
C SER A 9 -4.95 2.55 -2.06
N ASP A 10 -4.59 3.77 -2.42
CA ASP A 10 -5.58 4.81 -2.76
C ASP A 10 -6.14 4.66 -4.20
N ASP A 11 -5.44 3.94 -5.07
CA ASP A 11 -5.86 3.58 -6.42
C ASP A 11 -5.45 2.15 -6.80
N GLU A 12 -6.37 1.21 -6.57
CA GLU A 12 -6.19 -0.21 -6.93
C GLU A 12 -6.18 -0.47 -8.44
N LEU A 13 -6.60 0.49 -9.28
CA LEU A 13 -6.46 0.39 -10.73
C LEU A 13 -5.02 0.67 -11.19
N VAL A 14 -4.21 1.35 -10.36
CA VAL A 14 -2.79 1.58 -10.59
C VAL A 14 -1.94 0.49 -9.92
N ALA A 15 -2.14 0.22 -8.63
CA ALA A 15 -1.45 -0.86 -7.93
C ALA A 15 -2.27 -1.41 -6.75
N THR A 16 -2.17 -2.71 -6.51
CA THR A 16 -2.77 -3.41 -5.36
C THR A 16 -1.70 -3.79 -4.35
N VAL A 17 -2.08 -3.98 -3.08
CA VAL A 17 -1.17 -4.43 -2.01
C VAL A 17 -1.79 -5.55 -1.19
N ILE A 18 -1.06 -6.66 -1.03
CA ILE A 18 -1.49 -7.80 -0.19
C ILE A 18 -0.33 -8.20 0.71
N GLY A 19 -0.49 -8.05 2.02
CA GLY A 19 0.54 -8.43 3.00
C GLY A 19 1.88 -7.72 2.80
N GLY A 20 1.85 -6.48 2.31
CA GLY A 20 3.04 -5.68 1.99
C GLY A 20 3.66 -5.95 0.60
N VAL A 21 3.10 -6.86 -0.19
CA VAL A 21 3.50 -7.09 -1.57
C VAL A 21 2.69 -6.19 -2.50
N VAL A 22 3.35 -5.23 -3.15
CA VAL A 22 2.73 -4.31 -4.12
C VAL A 22 2.79 -4.92 -5.52
N THR A 23 1.64 -4.98 -6.21
CA THR A 23 1.51 -5.45 -7.59
C THR A 23 0.97 -4.31 -8.46
N GLY A 24 1.74 -3.88 -9.45
CA GLY A 24 1.31 -2.90 -10.44
C GLY A 24 0.24 -3.47 -11.38
N VAL A 25 -0.78 -2.67 -11.67
CA VAL A 25 -1.95 -3.03 -12.49
C VAL A 25 -1.96 -2.24 -13.80
N ALA A 26 -1.80 -0.92 -13.75
CA ALA A 26 -1.72 -0.06 -14.92
C ALA A 26 -0.74 1.09 -14.69
N ALA A 27 -0.23 1.68 -15.77
CA ALA A 27 0.66 2.83 -15.69
C ALA A 27 -0.06 4.01 -15.01
N GLY A 28 0.62 4.62 -14.04
CA GLY A 28 0.04 5.66 -13.18
C GLY A 28 0.81 5.82 -11.88
N THR A 29 0.27 6.62 -10.97
CA THR A 29 0.83 6.84 -9.63
C THR A 29 -0.24 6.62 -8.57
N CYS A 30 0.12 5.95 -7.48
CA CYS A 30 -0.75 5.72 -6.33
C CYS A 30 0.07 5.75 -5.04
N THR A 31 -0.58 5.96 -3.90
CA THR A 31 0.04 5.92 -2.58
C THR A 31 -0.42 4.68 -1.83
N ILE A 32 0.55 3.90 -1.33
CA ILE A 32 0.33 2.77 -0.44
C ILE A 32 0.44 3.24 1.01
N THR A 33 -0.54 2.92 1.83
CA THR A 33 -0.56 3.23 3.27
C THR A 33 -0.43 1.95 4.09
N VAL A 34 0.42 1.97 5.12
CA VAL A 34 0.51 0.93 6.15
C VAL A 34 0.15 1.49 7.50
N THR A 35 -0.70 0.78 8.25
CA THR A 35 -1.16 1.19 9.58
C THR A 35 -1.05 0.01 10.54
N THR A 36 -0.52 0.22 11.75
CA THR A 36 -0.55 -0.80 12.80
C THR A 36 -2.00 -1.14 13.15
N VAL A 37 -2.31 -2.40 13.48
CA VAL A 37 -3.71 -2.82 13.72
C VAL A 37 -4.37 -2.05 14.87
N ASP A 38 -3.58 -1.59 15.84
CA ASP A 38 -4.06 -0.72 16.93
C ASP A 38 -4.28 0.74 16.50
N GLY A 39 -3.91 1.11 15.27
CA GLY A 39 -4.04 2.45 14.71
C GLY A 39 -2.97 3.45 15.19
N SER A 40 -2.04 3.04 16.05
CA SER A 40 -1.10 3.95 16.71
C SER A 40 -0.04 4.54 15.77
N PHE A 41 0.29 3.84 14.67
CA PHE A 41 1.28 4.27 13.70
C PHE A 41 0.77 4.09 12.28
N THR A 42 1.13 5.04 11.41
CA THR A 42 0.86 5.00 9.98
C THR A 42 2.08 5.52 9.22
N ASP A 43 2.36 4.94 8.06
CA ASP A 43 3.36 5.42 7.12
C ASP A 43 2.87 5.20 5.67
N THR A 44 3.50 5.90 4.71
CA THR A 44 3.07 5.92 3.31
C THR A 44 4.23 5.75 2.33
N CYS A 45 3.94 5.18 1.15
CA CYS A 45 4.89 5.04 0.05
C CYS A 45 4.23 5.41 -1.28
N ASP A 46 4.81 6.37 -2.00
CA ASP A 46 4.38 6.71 -3.35
C ASP A 46 4.94 5.72 -4.37
N VAL A 47 4.06 5.17 -5.20
CA VAL A 47 4.36 4.17 -6.23
C VAL A 47 4.08 4.78 -7.59
N THR A 48 5.04 4.62 -8.52
CA THR A 48 4.87 4.97 -9.93
C THR A 48 5.03 3.71 -10.77
N VAL A 49 3.99 3.33 -11.51
CA VAL A 49 3.99 2.21 -12.45
C VAL A 49 4.22 2.76 -13.86
N THR A 50 5.24 2.24 -14.54
CA THR A 50 5.56 2.58 -15.93
C THR A 50 5.26 1.39 -16.85
N ALA A 51 4.91 1.69 -18.12
CA ALA A 51 4.65 0.68 -19.15
C ALA A 51 5.93 -0.02 -19.66
#